data_AF-A0A7Y4H197-F1
#
_entry.id   AF-A0A7Y4H197-F1
#
_cell.length_a   1.000
_cell.length_b   1.000
_cell.length_c   1.000
_cell.angle_alpha   90.00
_cell.angle_beta   90.00
_cell.angle_gamma   90.00
#
_symmetry.space_group_name_H-M   'P 1'
#
loop_
_entity.id
_entity.type
_entity.pdbx_description
1 polymer ?
#
loop_
_entity_poly.entity_id
_entity_poly.type
_entity_poly.pdbx_seq_one_letter_code
_entity_poly.pdbx_strand_id
1 'polypeptide(L)' 'MLFALRGLLAPLRSLSRERMAAQVDATDRPASPLLVYVVASLFAILSILLVDRHREELQALGLVGGAERIDPVFMSP' A
#
# COMPACT_ATOMS: atom_id res chain seq x y z
N MET A 1 5.34 -13.53 -18.24
CA MET A 1 4.29 -13.67 -17.20
C MET A 1 3.54 -12.35 -16.90
N LEU A 2 4.22 -11.19 -16.82
CA LEU A 2 3.59 -9.87 -16.60
C LEU A 2 2.48 -9.49 -17.60
N PHE A 3 2.56 -9.95 -18.85
CA PHE A 3 1.53 -9.66 -19.87
C PHE A 3 0.20 -10.40 -19.61
N ALA A 4 0.23 -11.63 -19.12
CA ALA A 4 -0.97 -12.38 -18.76
C ALA A 4 -1.68 -11.75 -17.55
N LEU A 5 -0.90 -11.30 -16.58
CA LEU A 5 -1.38 -10.54 -15.42
C LEU A 5 -1.98 -9.17 -15.81
N ARG A 6 -1.39 -8.46 -16.78
CA ARG A 6 -1.98 -7.23 -17.35
C ARG A 6 -3.30 -7.50 -18.07
N GLY A 7 -3.41 -8.60 -18.81
CA GLY A 7 -4.66 -9.01 -19.47
C GLY A 7 -5.77 -9.29 -18.47
N LEU A 8 -5.45 -9.97 -17.36
CA LEU A 8 -6.40 -10.28 -16.28
C LEU A 8 -6.87 -9.03 -15.52
N LEU A 9 -5.99 -8.05 -15.33
CA LEU A 9 -6.30 -6.80 -14.61
C LEU A 9 -6.93 -5.73 -15.51
N ALA A 10 -6.90 -5.89 -16.83
CA ALA A 10 -7.47 -4.93 -17.77
C ALA A 10 -8.96 -4.64 -17.55
N PRO A 11 -9.84 -5.65 -17.30
CA PRO A 11 -11.27 -5.42 -17.05
C PRO A 11 -11.53 -4.71 -15.71
N LEU A 12 -10.76 -5.06 -14.68
CA LEU A 12 -10.83 -4.40 -13.38
C LEU A 12 -10.40 -2.93 -13.48
N ARG A 13 -9.39 -2.66 -14.32
CA ARG A 13 -8.83 -1.33 -14.53
C ARG A 13 -9.68 -0.46 -15.45
N SER A 14 -10.47 -1.03 -16.37
CA SER A 14 -11.46 -0.26 -17.15
C SER A 14 -12.64 0.11 -16.26
N LEU A 15 -13.16 -0.85 -15.49
CA LEU A 15 -14.26 -0.63 -14.56
C LEU A 15 -13.92 0.42 -13.48
N SER A 16 -12.71 0.37 -12.92
CA SER A 16 -12.27 1.39 -11.97
C SER A 16 -12.19 2.78 -12.60
N ARG A 17 -11.78 2.85 -13.87
CA ARG A 17 -11.60 4.11 -14.60
C ARG A 17 -12.94 4.72 -15.01
N GLU A 18 -13.89 3.89 -15.41
CA GLU A 18 -15.29 4.31 -15.66
C GLU A 18 -15.95 4.81 -14.37
N ARG A 19 -15.76 4.11 -13.24
CA ARG A 19 -16.22 4.61 -11.94
C ARG A 19 -15.57 5.92 -11.54
N MET A 20 -14.26 6.08 -11.79
CA MET A 20 -13.57 7.34 -11.53
C MET A 20 -14.10 8.47 -12.43
N ALA A 21 -14.36 8.20 -13.72
CA ALA A 21 -14.94 9.17 -14.64
C ALA A 21 -16.37 9.58 -14.22
N ALA A 22 -17.21 8.61 -13.85
CA ALA A 22 -18.54 8.86 -13.30
C ALA A 22 -18.50 9.60 -11.94
N GLN A 23 -17.44 9.39 -11.15
CA GLN A 23 -17.21 10.09 -9.88
C GLN A 23 -16.69 11.51 -10.08
N VAL A 24 -15.92 11.77 -11.15
CA VAL A 24 -15.52 13.13 -11.56
C VAL A 24 -16.74 13.97 -11.95
N ASP A 25 -17.70 13.41 -12.69
CA ASP A 25 -18.99 14.08 -12.95
C ASP A 25 -19.82 14.32 -11.68
N ALA A 26 -19.62 13.51 -10.64
CA ALA A 26 -20.26 13.69 -9.33
C ALA A 26 -19.46 14.56 -8.34
N THR A 27 -18.29 15.10 -8.73
CA THR A 27 -17.32 15.79 -7.86
C THR A 27 -17.78 17.18 -7.40
N ASP A 28 -18.90 17.69 -7.90
CA ASP A 28 -19.58 18.85 -7.30
C ASP A 28 -20.29 18.51 -5.96
N ARG A 29 -20.31 17.22 -5.55
CA ARG A 29 -20.67 16.83 -4.19
C ARG A 29 -19.43 16.68 -3.32
N PRO A 30 -19.39 17.29 -2.11
CA PRO A 30 -18.31 17.08 -1.17
C PRO A 30 -18.18 15.58 -0.88
N ALA A 31 -16.96 15.06 -0.97
CA ALA A 31 -16.67 13.67 -0.63
C ALA A 31 -17.14 13.39 0.80
N SER A 32 -17.83 12.25 1.00
CA SER A 32 -18.25 11.85 2.34
C SER A 32 -17.01 11.73 3.25
N PRO A 33 -16.97 12.42 4.41
CA PRO A 33 -15.84 12.34 5.34
C PRO A 33 -15.50 10.90 5.75
N LEU A 34 -16.50 10.03 5.80
CA LEU A 34 -16.33 8.60 6.07
C LEU A 34 -15.53 7.90 4.96
N LEU A 35 -15.75 8.26 3.70
CA LEU A 35 -15.00 7.69 2.58
C LEU A 35 -13.53 8.09 2.65
N VAL A 36 -13.24 9.34 3.03
CA VAL A 36 -11.86 9.81 3.24
C VAL A 36 -11.18 8.99 4.33
N TYR A 37 -11.86 8.76 5.46
CA TYR A 37 -11.32 7.96 6.55
C TYR A 37 -11.05 6.51 6.13
N VAL A 38 -11.97 5.89 5.39
CA VAL A 38 -11.80 4.52 4.88
C VAL A 38 -10.62 4.42 3.92
N VAL A 39 -10.49 5.35 2.97
CA VAL A 39 -9.37 5.38 2.01
C VAL A 39 -8.04 5.59 2.72
N ALA A 40 -7.98 6.52 3.69
CA ALA A 40 -6.76 6.76 4.47
C ALA A 40 -6.37 5.54 5.30
N SER A 41 -7.34 4.85 5.92
CA SER A 41 -7.11 3.63 6.68
C SER A 41 -6.60 2.49 5.79
N LEU A 42 -7.23 2.27 4.64
CA LEU A 42 -6.79 1.27 3.66
C LEU A 42 -5.38 1.57 3.16
N PHE A 43 -5.09 2.84 2.87
CA PHE A 43 -3.76 3.27 2.44
C PHE A 43 -2.70 3.00 3.51
N ALA A 44 -3.01 3.28 4.79
CA ALA A 44 -2.11 2.99 5.90
C ALA A 44 -1.83 1.48 6.04
N ILE A 45 -2.88 0.65 5.99
CA ILE A 45 -2.75 -0.82 6.11
C ILE A 45 -1.90 -1.38 4.95
N LEU A 46 -2.19 -0.95 3.71
CA LEU A 46 -1.43 -1.39 2.54
C LEU A 46 0.04 -0.94 2.61
N SER A 47 0.29 0.26 3.11
CA SER A 47 1.65 0.77 3.29
C SER A 47 2.44 -0.09 4.29
N ILE A 48 1.83 -0.44 5.43
CA ILE A 48 2.46 -1.33 6.42
C ILE A 48 2.77 -2.70 5.79
N LEU A 49 1.81 -3.28 5.07
CA LEU A 49 1.99 -4.58 4.43
C LEU A 49 3.10 -4.55 3.38
N LEU A 50 3.19 -3.46 2.61
CA LEU A 50 4.23 -3.29 1.59
C LEU A 50 5.61 -3.14 2.25
N VAL A 51 5.71 -2.35 3.32
CA VAL A 51 6.96 -2.19 4.07
C VAL A 51 7.40 -3.52 4.68
N ASP A 52 6.48 -4.30 5.24
CA ASP A 52 6.78 -5.62 5.80
C ASP A 52 7.26 -6.60 4.71
N ARG A 53 6.57 -6.62 3.56
CA ARG A 53 6.93 -7.45 2.41
C ARG A 53 8.35 -7.19 1.89
N HIS A 54 8.77 -5.93 1.91
CA HIS A 54 10.07 -5.47 1.40
C HIS A 54 11.05 -5.12 2.52
N ARG A 55 10.80 -5.57 3.75
CA ARG A 55 11.57 -5.15 4.92
C ARG A 55 13.06 -5.43 4.79
N GLU A 56 13.44 -6.58 4.25
CA GLU A 56 14.84 -6.96 4.04
C GLU A 56 15.53 -6.06 3.01
N GLU A 57 14.84 -5.74 1.91
CA GLU A 57 15.35 -4.83 0.87
C GLU A 57 15.47 -3.40 1.42
N LEU A 58 14.46 -2.94 2.16
CA LEU A 58 14.47 -1.64 2.83
C LEU A 58 15.55 -1.55 3.91
N GLN A 59 15.81 -2.65 4.61
CA GLN A 59 16.91 -2.75 5.58
C GLN A 59 18.27 -2.73 4.89
N ALA A 60 18.43 -3.42 3.75
CA ALA A 60 19.64 -3.38 2.95
C ALA A 60 19.92 -1.97 2.38
N LEU A 61 18.86 -1.19 2.12
CA LEU A 61 18.95 0.22 1.72
C LEU A 61 19.13 1.18 2.91
N GLY A 62 19.15 0.69 4.15
CA GLY A 62 19.24 1.51 5.37
C GLY A 62 18.00 2.38 5.64
N LEU A 63 16.89 2.13 4.95
CA LEU A 63 15.63 2.87 5.06
C LEU A 63 14.74 2.37 6.21
N VAL A 64 14.98 1.15 6.66
CA VAL A 64 14.38 0.59 7.86
C VAL A 64 15.54 0.25 8.80
N GLY A 65 15.47 0.76 10.03
CA GLY A 65 16.42 0.43 11.07
C GLY A 65 16.52 -1.08 11.16
N GLY A 66 17.72 -1.60 10.95
CA GLY A 66 17.95 -3.03 11.06
C GLY A 66 17.41 -3.50 12.41
N ALA A 67 16.90 -4.72 12.47
CA ALA A 67 16.97 -5.43 13.72
C ALA A 67 18.46 -5.42 14.09
N GLU A 68 18.91 -4.41 14.85
CA GLU A 68 20.04 -4.56 15.73
C GLU A 68 19.63 -5.77 16.55
N ARG A 69 20.11 -6.92 16.07
CA ARG A 69 20.22 -8.14 16.81
C ARG A 69 20.85 -7.67 18.11
N ILE A 70 20.01 -7.56 19.14
CA ILE A 70 20.42 -7.13 20.49
C ILE A 70 21.73 -7.84 20.72
N ASP A 71 22.81 -7.06 20.83
CA ASP A 71 24.15 -7.62 20.86
C ASP A 71 24.14 -8.68 21.96
N PRO A 72 24.47 -9.96 21.65
CA PRO A 72 24.38 -11.04 22.63
C PRO A 72 25.24 -10.77 23.89
N VAL A 73 26.14 -9.78 23.85
CA VAL A 73 26.84 -9.25 25.03
C VAL A 73 25.88 -8.68 26.10
N PHE A 74 24.67 -8.25 25.72
CA PHE A 74 23.59 -7.82 26.61
C PHE A 74 22.63 -8.95 26.99
N MET A 75 22.85 -10.20 26.55
CA MET A 75 21.96 -11.35 26.78
C MET A 75 22.42 -12.33 27.87
N SER A 76 23.60 -12.21 28.50
CA SER A 76 23.93 -12.95 29.76
C SER A 76 25.35 -12.66 30.30
N PRO A 77 25.66 -12.97 31.58
CA PRO A 77 24.95 -13.86 32.53
C PRO A 77 23.62 -13.35 33.06
#